data_AF-A0A537HH68-F1
#
_entry.id   AF-A0A537HH68-F1
#
_cell.length_a   1.000
_cell.length_b   1.000
_cell.length_c   1.000
_cell.angle_alpha   90.00
_cell.angle_beta   90.00
_cell.angle_gamma   90.00
#
_symmetry.space_group_name_H-M   'P 1'
#
loop_
_entity.id
_entity.type
_entity.pdbx_description
1 polymer ?
#
loop_
_entity_poly.entity_id
_entity_poly.type
_entity_poly.pdbx_seq_one_letter_code
_entity_poly.pdbx_strand_id
1 'polypeptide(L)'
;MQKSIKDGYLEETNGLYQLTERYRTTWPRIRKLVETIGQRMFEEKPKENPMKIEKNGSWHWLTTQDMAFLTLFTLNMLIEECLTKNILLLGLAKDTAARDLKNHVLPVLITNGVWKSEISQTDLSNLPNTDRMLLQSLSIFNHKQIPVPWSLVEYDASFLSIVPDYEHRPGYISGAIRNKVNPERLFAKTYIQLSQASYDPQLRSNVLLLDRLAYPGFDDQPTSLTEFKHTYGGADEEVQPILYRDSKVKNPMQELVMLTLSAMTSNSIPELFGHNKPLFIADKVAKWHNEEMRRVIDTTGKWLMNNPRLRRFVFYMSTFRERRSEIETNRRESY
;
A
#
# COMPACT_ATOMS: atom_id res chain seq x y z
N MET A 1 6.18 -31.05 -12.05
CA MET A 1 7.62 -31.28 -12.30
C MET A 1 7.96 -31.51 -13.77
N GLN A 2 7.48 -32.58 -14.42
CA GLN A 2 7.82 -32.86 -15.84
C GLN A 2 7.50 -31.71 -16.81
N LYS A 3 6.37 -31.02 -16.61
CA LYS A 3 6.02 -29.82 -17.39
C LYS A 3 7.06 -28.69 -17.22
N SER A 4 7.55 -28.47 -16.00
CA SER A 4 8.53 -27.43 -15.70
C SER A 4 9.92 -27.70 -16.29
N ILE A 5 10.29 -28.98 -16.47
CA ILE A 5 11.49 -29.37 -17.23
C ILE A 5 11.28 -29.10 -18.72
N LYS A 6 10.14 -29.55 -19.27
CA LYS A 6 9.81 -29.36 -20.68
C LYS A 6 9.78 -27.89 -21.08
N ASP A 7 9.29 -27.04 -20.18
CA ASP A 7 9.21 -25.59 -20.38
C ASP A 7 10.55 -24.88 -20.09
N GLY A 8 11.60 -25.61 -19.69
CA GLY A 8 12.96 -25.11 -19.50
C GLY A 8 13.20 -24.31 -18.21
N TYR A 9 12.28 -24.38 -17.24
CA TYR A 9 12.41 -23.73 -15.94
C TYR A 9 13.34 -24.49 -14.99
N LEU A 10 13.33 -25.82 -15.10
CA LEU A 10 14.12 -26.74 -14.28
C LEU A 10 15.00 -27.63 -15.17
N GLU A 11 16.18 -27.94 -14.67
CA GLU A 11 17.09 -28.96 -15.19
C GLU A 11 17.15 -30.11 -14.18
N GLU A 12 17.16 -31.34 -14.69
CA GLU A 12 17.34 -32.55 -13.88
C GLU A 12 18.78 -33.03 -14.03
N THR A 13 19.49 -33.18 -12.92
CA THR A 13 20.84 -33.74 -12.88
C THR A 13 20.91 -34.80 -11.79
N ASN A 14 21.11 -36.06 -12.16
CA ASN A 14 21.20 -37.20 -11.23
C ASN A 14 20.00 -37.32 -10.26
N GLY A 15 18.78 -37.06 -10.74
CA GLY A 15 17.56 -37.10 -9.91
C GLY A 15 17.35 -35.88 -9.01
N LEU A 16 18.26 -34.90 -9.05
CA LEU A 16 18.08 -33.61 -8.39
C LEU A 16 17.58 -32.57 -9.40
N TYR A 17 16.54 -31.84 -9.00
CA TYR A 17 15.95 -30.77 -9.80
C TYR A 17 16.56 -29.43 -9.39
N GLN A 18 17.02 -28.66 -10.38
CA GLN A 18 17.63 -27.38 -10.16
C GLN A 18 17.05 -26.34 -11.12
N LEU A 19 16.95 -25.08 -10.70
CA LEU A 19 16.60 -23.99 -11.61
C LEU A 19 17.69 -23.85 -12.68
N THR A 20 17.28 -23.71 -13.94
CA THR A 20 18.17 -23.36 -15.05
C THR A 20 18.94 -22.08 -14.76
N GLU A 21 20.18 -21.95 -15.22
CA GLU A 21 21.07 -20.82 -14.91
C GLU A 21 20.44 -19.45 -15.22
N ARG A 22 19.66 -19.36 -16.32
CA ARG A 22 18.89 -18.17 -16.67
C ARG A 22 17.99 -17.70 -15.53
N TYR A 23 17.35 -18.60 -14.79
CA TYR A 23 16.44 -18.24 -13.71
C TYR A 23 17.18 -17.94 -12.41
N ARG A 24 18.31 -18.63 -12.15
CA ARG A 24 19.18 -18.37 -10.99
C ARG A 24 19.71 -16.94 -10.95
N THR A 25 20.14 -16.39 -12.08
CA THR A 25 20.68 -15.02 -12.13
C THR A 25 19.60 -13.93 -12.27
N THR A 26 18.31 -14.27 -12.14
CA THR A 26 17.22 -13.30 -12.30
C THR A 26 17.25 -12.21 -11.24
N TRP A 27 17.38 -12.55 -9.97
CA TRP A 27 17.38 -11.55 -8.90
C TRP A 27 18.57 -10.58 -8.99
N PRO A 28 19.83 -11.04 -9.13
CA PRO A 28 20.97 -10.14 -9.34
C PRO A 28 20.83 -9.22 -10.56
N ARG A 29 20.28 -9.72 -11.67
CA ARG A 29 20.06 -8.91 -12.88
C ARG A 29 19.00 -7.82 -12.67
N ILE A 30 17.91 -8.15 -11.98
CA ILE A 30 16.86 -7.19 -11.65
C ILE A 30 17.41 -6.10 -10.71
N ARG A 31 18.14 -6.49 -9.65
CA ARG A 31 18.78 -5.56 -8.72
C ARG A 31 19.68 -4.57 -9.46
N LYS A 32 20.59 -5.09 -10.30
CA LYS A 32 21.48 -4.26 -11.11
C LYS A 32 20.71 -3.30 -12.04
N LEU A 33 19.63 -3.76 -12.67
CA LEU A 33 18.79 -2.93 -13.52
C LEU A 33 18.14 -1.77 -12.75
N VAL A 34 17.54 -2.08 -11.60
CA VAL A 34 16.89 -1.08 -10.74
C VAL A 34 17.90 -0.06 -10.23
N GLU A 35 19.06 -0.50 -9.73
CA GLU A 35 20.13 0.37 -9.25
C GLU A 35 20.68 1.27 -10.36
N THR A 36 20.96 0.71 -11.54
CA THR A 36 21.48 1.47 -12.68
C THR A 36 20.52 2.57 -13.11
N ILE A 37 19.22 2.26 -13.21
CA ILE A 37 18.22 3.27 -13.58
C ILE A 37 18.00 4.28 -12.44
N GLY A 38 17.96 3.82 -11.19
CA GLY A 38 17.80 4.67 -10.01
C GLY A 38 18.93 5.68 -9.87
N GLN A 39 20.20 5.24 -9.94
CA GLN A 39 21.38 6.11 -9.89
C GLN A 39 21.33 7.14 -11.02
N ARG A 40 21.01 6.70 -12.24
CA ARG A 40 20.88 7.61 -13.37
C ARG A 40 19.78 8.66 -13.18
N MET A 41 18.66 8.30 -12.56
CA MET A 41 17.54 9.20 -12.30
C MET A 41 17.79 10.20 -11.19
N PHE A 42 18.47 9.80 -10.12
CA PHE A 42 18.51 10.57 -8.88
C PHE A 42 19.90 11.05 -8.46
N GLU A 43 20.98 10.43 -8.93
CA GLU A 43 22.35 10.70 -8.46
C GLU A 43 23.24 11.27 -9.58
N GLU A 44 23.06 10.79 -10.80
CA GLU A 44 23.91 11.19 -11.94
C GLU A 44 23.38 12.43 -12.66
N LYS A 45 24.27 13.06 -13.45
CA LYS A 45 23.91 14.08 -14.45
C LYS A 45 24.16 13.52 -15.86
N PRO A 46 23.31 12.62 -16.36
CA PRO A 46 23.52 11.98 -17.65
C PRO A 46 23.44 13.00 -18.79
N LYS A 47 24.20 12.75 -19.87
CA LYS A 47 24.15 13.56 -21.10
C LYS A 47 22.77 13.50 -21.76
N GLU A 48 22.16 12.31 -21.72
CA GLU A 48 20.81 12.06 -22.20
C GLU A 48 19.81 12.16 -21.05
N ASN A 49 18.54 12.43 -21.38
CA ASN A 49 17.49 12.47 -20.37
C ASN A 49 17.50 11.18 -19.51
N PRO A 50 17.46 11.28 -18.17
CA PRO A 50 17.56 10.12 -17.26
C PRO A 50 16.43 9.11 -17.47
N MET A 51 15.29 9.52 -18.03
CA MET A 51 14.14 8.67 -18.34
C MET A 51 14.26 7.94 -19.68
N LYS A 52 15.38 8.07 -20.40
CA LYS A 52 15.61 7.35 -21.66
C LYS A 52 16.62 6.22 -21.46
N ILE A 53 16.33 5.04 -22.00
CA ILE A 53 17.25 3.91 -22.02
C ILE A 53 17.63 3.53 -23.45
N GLU A 54 18.87 3.11 -23.67
CA GLU A 54 19.30 2.61 -24.98
C GLU A 54 18.91 1.14 -25.10
N LYS A 55 18.19 0.79 -26.17
CA LYS A 55 17.80 -0.57 -26.51
C LYS A 55 18.08 -0.81 -27.98
N ASN A 56 18.92 -1.81 -28.28
CA ASN A 56 19.29 -2.19 -29.64
C ASN A 56 19.77 -1.00 -30.50
N GLY A 57 20.62 -0.13 -29.93
CA GLY A 57 21.17 1.05 -30.62
C GLY A 57 20.21 2.24 -30.78
N SER A 58 19.07 2.23 -30.09
CA SER A 58 18.10 3.34 -30.14
C SER A 58 17.55 3.72 -28.77
N TRP A 59 17.34 5.02 -28.58
CA TRP A 59 16.86 5.58 -27.32
C TRP A 59 15.34 5.45 -27.19
N HIS A 60 14.90 4.86 -26.09
CA HIS A 60 13.50 4.67 -25.75
C HIS A 60 13.18 5.33 -24.42
N TRP A 61 11.99 5.92 -24.32
CA TRP A 61 11.48 6.44 -23.05
C TRP A 61 11.01 5.29 -22.16
N LEU A 62 11.27 5.40 -20.86
CA LEU A 62 10.61 4.57 -19.86
C LEU A 62 9.11 4.81 -19.92
N THR A 63 8.36 3.73 -20.03
CA THR A 63 6.90 3.75 -20.02
C THR A 63 6.36 3.69 -18.59
N THR A 64 5.06 3.94 -18.42
CA THR A 64 4.39 3.76 -17.12
C THR A 64 4.52 2.32 -16.61
N GLN A 65 4.54 1.33 -17.51
CA GLN A 65 4.74 -0.07 -17.15
C GLN A 65 6.16 -0.33 -16.64
N ASP A 66 7.17 0.29 -17.26
CA ASP A 66 8.56 0.19 -16.79
C ASP A 66 8.70 0.83 -15.41
N MET A 67 8.06 1.98 -15.18
CA MET A 67 8.06 2.63 -13.87
C MET A 67 7.37 1.78 -12.80
N ALA A 68 6.24 1.13 -13.13
CA ALA A 68 5.57 0.21 -12.22
C ALA A 68 6.44 -1.01 -11.89
N PHE A 69 7.13 -1.57 -12.90
CA PHE A 69 8.09 -2.66 -12.74
C PHE A 69 9.24 -2.25 -11.80
N LEU A 70 9.87 -1.11 -12.07
CA LEU A 70 10.97 -0.59 -11.25
C LEU A 70 10.50 -0.36 -9.81
N THR A 71 9.33 0.27 -9.62
CA THR A 71 8.77 0.54 -8.29
C THR A 71 8.53 -0.75 -7.50
N LEU A 72 7.95 -1.77 -8.13
CA LEU A 72 7.72 -3.07 -7.50
C LEU A 72 9.04 -3.69 -7.03
N PHE A 73 10.07 -3.70 -7.86
CA PHE A 73 11.34 -4.31 -7.50
C PHE A 73 12.15 -3.48 -6.51
N THR A 74 12.05 -2.16 -6.56
CA THR A 74 12.57 -1.28 -5.49
C THR A 74 11.92 -1.60 -4.15
N LEU A 75 10.60 -1.82 -4.11
CA LEU A 75 9.93 -2.22 -2.86
C LEU A 75 10.42 -3.58 -2.36
N ASN A 76 10.57 -4.58 -3.24
CA ASN A 76 11.11 -5.89 -2.85
C ASN A 76 12.56 -5.79 -2.34
N MET A 77 13.40 -4.99 -2.99
CA MET A 77 14.77 -4.72 -2.52
C MET A 77 14.77 -4.02 -1.16
N LEU A 78 13.88 -3.04 -0.95
CA LEU A 78 13.75 -2.36 0.35
C LEU A 78 13.33 -3.34 1.45
N ILE A 79 12.38 -4.24 1.17
CA ILE A 79 11.97 -5.28 2.11
C ILE A 79 13.15 -6.18 2.48
N GLU A 80 13.94 -6.64 1.49
CA GLU A 80 15.13 -7.47 1.72
C GLU A 80 16.16 -6.75 2.62
N GLU A 81 16.43 -5.47 2.34
CA GLU A 81 17.34 -4.65 3.15
C GLU A 81 16.81 -4.45 4.58
N CYS A 82 15.50 -4.21 4.73
CA CYS A 82 14.86 -4.03 6.03
C CYS A 82 14.94 -5.29 6.88
N LEU A 83 14.69 -6.47 6.31
CA LEU A 83 14.81 -7.75 7.00
C LEU A 83 16.26 -8.04 7.37
N THR A 84 17.18 -7.85 6.43
CA THR A 84 18.62 -8.14 6.65
C THR A 84 19.24 -7.24 7.72
N LYS A 85 18.84 -5.97 7.78
CA LYS A 85 19.39 -4.97 8.70
C LYS A 85 18.56 -4.75 9.96
N ASN A 86 17.48 -5.52 10.16
CA ASN A 86 16.52 -5.35 11.26
C ASN A 86 15.97 -3.90 11.35
N ILE A 87 15.67 -3.29 10.20
CA ILE A 87 15.09 -1.95 10.12
C ILE A 87 13.59 -2.08 10.04
N LEU A 88 12.85 -1.55 11.01
CA LEU A 88 11.39 -1.52 11.04
C LEU A 88 10.81 -0.60 9.95
N LEU A 89 10.18 -1.19 8.93
CA LEU A 89 9.53 -0.47 7.85
C LEU A 89 8.06 -0.19 8.17
N LEU A 90 7.67 1.09 8.17
CA LEU A 90 6.33 1.58 8.47
C LEU A 90 5.76 2.39 7.31
N GLY A 91 4.51 2.11 6.93
CA GLY A 91 3.69 2.87 6.01
C GLY A 91 2.50 3.48 6.75
N LEU A 92 2.26 4.78 6.57
CA LEU A 92 1.15 5.49 7.19
C LEU A 92 0.28 6.17 6.13
N ALA A 93 -1.02 5.90 6.15
CA ALA A 93 -2.01 6.53 5.28
C ALA A 93 -2.96 7.40 6.10
N LYS A 94 -3.01 8.71 5.77
CA LYS A 94 -3.88 9.70 6.43
C LYS A 94 -5.35 9.51 6.04
N ASP A 95 -5.58 9.47 4.73
CA ASP A 95 -6.89 9.27 4.12
C ASP A 95 -6.89 7.91 3.45
N THR A 96 -7.67 6.98 4.01
CA THR A 96 -7.87 5.67 3.42
C THR A 96 -9.33 5.47 3.08
N ALA A 97 -9.58 4.96 1.87
CA ALA A 97 -10.89 4.49 1.43
C ALA A 97 -11.06 2.98 1.69
N ALA A 98 -10.12 2.37 2.41
CA ALA A 98 -10.10 0.94 2.65
C ALA A 98 -11.31 0.48 3.48
N ARG A 99 -11.69 -0.77 3.22
CA ARG A 99 -12.87 -1.46 3.77
C ARG A 99 -12.53 -2.90 4.14
N ASP A 100 -11.24 -3.23 4.22
CA ASP A 100 -10.75 -4.58 4.47
C ASP A 100 -11.16 -5.10 5.85
N LEU A 101 -11.15 -4.24 6.87
CA LEU A 101 -11.59 -4.65 8.20
C LEU A 101 -13.06 -5.09 8.17
N LYS A 102 -13.96 -4.27 7.61
CA LYS A 102 -15.39 -4.58 7.62
C LYS A 102 -15.84 -5.60 6.57
N ASN A 103 -15.19 -5.65 5.41
CA ASN A 103 -15.63 -6.51 4.31
C ASN A 103 -14.93 -7.89 4.32
N HIS A 104 -13.73 -7.97 4.91
CA HIS A 104 -12.92 -9.19 4.86
C HIS A 104 -12.60 -9.72 6.25
N VAL A 105 -11.90 -8.94 7.08
CA VAL A 105 -11.42 -9.39 8.39
C VAL A 105 -12.59 -9.79 9.30
N LEU A 106 -13.54 -8.88 9.55
CA LEU A 106 -14.67 -9.15 10.44
C LEU A 106 -15.50 -10.36 9.99
N PRO A 107 -15.96 -10.47 8.72
CA PRO A 107 -16.69 -11.65 8.26
C PRO A 107 -15.92 -12.96 8.40
N VAL A 108 -14.63 -12.98 8.05
CA VAL A 108 -13.80 -14.20 8.13
C VAL A 108 -13.65 -14.66 9.58
N LEU A 109 -13.37 -13.72 10.50
CA LEU A 109 -13.15 -14.04 11.91
C LEU A 109 -14.43 -14.40 12.64
N ILE A 110 -15.56 -13.79 12.29
CA ILE A 110 -16.87 -14.12 12.89
C ILE A 110 -17.34 -15.50 12.42
N THR A 111 -17.32 -15.76 11.11
CA THR A 111 -17.79 -17.05 10.54
C THR A 111 -16.95 -18.23 11.01
N ASN A 112 -15.64 -18.04 11.23
CA ASN A 112 -14.76 -19.07 11.78
C ASN A 112 -14.75 -19.12 13.31
N GLY A 113 -15.62 -18.36 13.99
CA GLY A 113 -15.74 -18.39 15.45
C GLY A 113 -14.53 -17.85 16.21
N VAL A 114 -13.61 -17.15 15.54
CA VAL A 114 -12.45 -16.49 16.16
C VAL A 114 -12.93 -15.31 17.00
N TRP A 115 -13.85 -14.51 16.46
CA TRP A 115 -14.54 -13.45 17.19
C TRP A 115 -16.02 -13.78 17.32
N LYS A 116 -16.56 -13.54 18.51
CA LYS A 116 -18.00 -13.70 18.77
C LYS A 116 -18.70 -12.38 18.52
N SER A 117 -19.65 -12.37 17.59
CA SER A 117 -20.47 -11.20 17.32
C SER A 117 -21.84 -11.63 16.81
N GLU A 118 -22.87 -10.87 17.18
CA GLU A 118 -24.23 -11.01 16.65
C GLU A 118 -24.44 -10.13 15.40
N ILE A 119 -23.42 -9.36 14.99
CA ILE A 119 -23.49 -8.44 13.86
C ILE A 119 -23.56 -9.26 12.56
N SER A 120 -24.63 -9.05 11.79
CA SER A 120 -24.78 -9.67 10.48
C SER A 120 -23.95 -8.97 9.40
N GLN A 121 -23.71 -9.64 8.27
CA GLN A 121 -23.04 -9.02 7.13
C GLN A 121 -23.85 -7.84 6.56
N THR A 122 -25.19 -7.89 6.66
CA THR A 122 -26.07 -6.78 6.32
C THR A 122 -25.85 -5.57 7.24
N ASP A 123 -25.65 -5.79 8.54
CA ASP A 123 -25.35 -4.70 9.48
C ASP A 123 -24.00 -4.05 9.16
N LEU A 124 -22.97 -4.85 8.86
CA LEU A 124 -21.65 -4.35 8.44
C LEU A 124 -21.73 -3.49 7.16
N SER A 125 -22.64 -3.84 6.24
CA SER A 125 -22.85 -3.07 5.01
C SER A 125 -23.49 -1.69 5.28
N ASN A 126 -24.32 -1.58 6.33
CA ASN A 126 -24.98 -0.34 6.76
C ASN A 126 -24.09 0.57 7.60
N LEU A 127 -22.96 0.07 8.11
CA LEU A 127 -21.94 0.89 8.79
C LEU A 127 -21.31 1.92 7.85
N PRO A 128 -20.67 2.98 8.41
CA PRO A 128 -19.93 3.97 7.62
C PRO A 128 -19.07 3.36 6.51
N ASN A 129 -18.92 4.13 5.43
CA ASN A 129 -18.46 3.58 4.15
C ASN A 129 -17.02 3.07 4.17
N THR A 130 -16.16 3.60 5.05
CA THR A 130 -14.74 3.22 5.16
C THR A 130 -14.43 2.80 6.58
N ASP A 131 -13.43 1.93 6.75
CA ASP A 131 -12.99 1.46 8.08
C ASP A 131 -12.50 2.63 8.93
N ARG A 132 -11.83 3.61 8.30
CA ARG A 132 -11.44 4.87 8.96
C ARG A 132 -12.65 5.59 9.55
N MET A 133 -13.72 5.78 8.77
CA MET A 133 -14.92 6.45 9.26
C MET A 133 -15.60 5.66 10.38
N LEU A 134 -15.69 4.35 10.25
CA LEU A 134 -16.25 3.47 11.27
C LEU A 134 -15.50 3.62 12.59
N LEU A 135 -14.17 3.46 12.56
CA LEU A 135 -13.33 3.54 13.76
C LEU A 135 -13.25 4.95 14.33
N GLN A 136 -13.27 5.98 13.47
CA GLN A 136 -13.36 7.37 13.93
C GLN A 136 -14.65 7.62 14.69
N SER A 137 -15.80 7.18 14.16
CA SER A 137 -17.10 7.30 14.83
C SER A 137 -17.11 6.53 16.15
N LEU A 138 -16.64 5.28 16.16
CA LEU A 138 -16.54 4.48 17.38
C LEU A 138 -15.69 5.17 18.45
N SER A 139 -14.55 5.73 18.06
CA SER A 139 -13.67 6.46 18.97
C SER A 139 -14.31 7.73 19.54
N ILE A 140 -15.00 8.53 18.71
CA ILE A 140 -15.65 9.77 19.16
C ILE A 140 -16.83 9.47 20.10
N PHE A 141 -17.74 8.59 19.70
CA PHE A 141 -18.95 8.30 20.48
C PHE A 141 -18.65 7.52 21.77
N ASN A 142 -17.54 6.77 21.80
CA ASN A 142 -17.12 6.00 22.98
C ASN A 142 -15.85 6.59 23.63
N HIS A 143 -15.69 7.91 23.56
CA HIS A 143 -14.48 8.61 24.03
C HIS A 143 -14.07 8.32 25.49
N LYS A 144 -15.02 7.94 26.35
CA LYS A 144 -14.76 7.54 27.76
C LYS A 144 -14.16 6.14 27.88
N GLN A 145 -14.46 5.26 26.94
CA GLN A 145 -14.06 3.85 26.95
C GLN A 145 -12.82 3.60 26.11
N ILE A 146 -12.60 4.42 25.08
CA ILE A 146 -11.48 4.34 24.15
C ILE A 146 -10.57 5.55 24.41
N PRO A 147 -9.57 5.47 25.30
CA PRO A 147 -8.61 6.56 25.49
C PRO A 147 -7.66 6.67 24.29
N VAL A 148 -7.14 7.87 24.03
CA VAL A 148 -6.12 8.12 23.00
C VAL A 148 -4.75 8.27 23.70
N PRO A 149 -3.65 7.69 23.19
CA PRO A 149 -3.56 6.93 21.93
C PRO A 149 -4.13 5.51 22.04
N TRP A 150 -4.67 5.01 20.92
CA TRP A 150 -5.09 3.62 20.78
C TRP A 150 -4.70 3.04 19.43
N SER A 151 -4.62 1.72 19.37
CA SER A 151 -4.47 0.94 18.14
C SER A 151 -5.47 -0.22 18.12
N LEU A 152 -5.92 -0.59 16.93
CA LEU A 152 -6.63 -1.85 16.70
C LEU A 152 -5.63 -3.00 16.78
N VAL A 153 -6.07 -4.22 17.09
CA VAL A 153 -5.20 -5.38 16.92
C VAL A 153 -4.70 -5.50 15.48
N GLU A 154 -3.47 -6.00 15.33
CA GLU A 154 -2.87 -6.18 14.00
C GLU A 154 -3.35 -7.46 13.32
N TYR A 155 -3.54 -7.37 12.01
CA TYR A 155 -3.93 -8.47 11.14
C TYR A 155 -3.15 -8.45 9.83
N ASP A 156 -3.02 -9.60 9.18
CA ASP A 156 -2.26 -9.77 7.95
C ASP A 156 -2.85 -8.99 6.77
N ALA A 157 -2.00 -8.41 5.93
CA ALA A 157 -2.43 -7.83 4.67
C ALA A 157 -3.07 -8.87 3.72
N SER A 158 -2.79 -10.17 3.89
CA SER A 158 -3.42 -11.23 3.10
C SER A 158 -4.96 -11.24 3.23
N PHE A 159 -5.52 -10.75 4.34
CA PHE A 159 -6.97 -10.63 4.54
C PHE A 159 -7.66 -9.81 3.43
N LEU A 160 -6.96 -8.89 2.76
CA LEU A 160 -7.47 -8.18 1.57
C LEU A 160 -8.00 -9.10 0.46
N SER A 161 -7.48 -10.32 0.40
CA SER A 161 -7.85 -11.34 -0.58
C SER A 161 -8.66 -12.49 0.02
N ILE A 162 -8.75 -12.59 1.35
CA ILE A 162 -9.44 -13.67 2.04
C ILE A 162 -10.91 -13.30 2.21
N VAL A 163 -11.79 -14.25 1.95
CA VAL A 163 -13.23 -14.16 2.21
C VAL A 163 -13.69 -15.42 2.93
N PRO A 164 -14.86 -15.39 3.60
CA PRO A 164 -15.46 -16.60 4.16
C PRO A 164 -15.56 -17.71 3.09
N ASP A 165 -15.37 -18.96 3.51
CA ASP A 165 -15.46 -20.09 2.60
C ASP A 165 -16.82 -20.14 1.89
N TYR A 166 -16.81 -20.30 0.57
CA TYR A 166 -18.05 -20.33 -0.21
C TYR A 166 -18.94 -21.52 0.16
N GLU A 167 -18.36 -22.63 0.61
CA GLU A 167 -19.07 -23.83 1.07
C GLU A 167 -19.37 -23.81 2.58
N HIS A 168 -18.96 -22.74 3.28
CA HIS A 168 -19.19 -22.52 4.71
C HIS A 168 -18.63 -23.64 5.59
N ARG A 169 -17.52 -24.26 5.15
CA ARG A 169 -16.84 -25.32 5.90
C ARG A 169 -16.10 -24.70 7.08
N PRO A 170 -16.23 -25.24 8.31
CA PRO A 170 -15.54 -24.71 9.48
C PRO A 170 -14.02 -24.74 9.31
N GLY A 171 -13.34 -23.63 9.60
CA GLY A 171 -11.89 -23.50 9.48
C GLY A 171 -11.38 -23.32 8.05
N TYR A 172 -12.27 -23.25 7.06
CA TYR A 172 -11.90 -22.98 5.68
C TYR A 172 -12.08 -21.50 5.32
N ILE A 173 -11.32 -21.07 4.32
CA ILE A 173 -11.42 -19.75 3.69
C ILE A 173 -11.37 -19.87 2.17
N SER A 174 -11.86 -18.83 1.50
CA SER A 174 -11.82 -18.71 0.05
C SER A 174 -11.11 -17.42 -0.38
N GLY A 175 -10.70 -17.35 -1.64
CA GLY A 175 -10.06 -16.17 -2.23
C GLY A 175 -11.05 -15.28 -2.98
N ALA A 176 -11.02 -13.98 -2.73
CA ALA A 176 -11.97 -13.02 -3.31
C ALA A 176 -11.94 -12.97 -4.85
N ILE A 177 -10.75 -13.14 -5.45
CA ILE A 177 -10.55 -13.04 -6.90
C ILE A 177 -10.01 -14.36 -7.42
N ARG A 178 -10.81 -15.04 -8.26
CA ARG A 178 -10.45 -16.35 -8.87
C ARG A 178 -10.05 -17.40 -7.81
N ASN A 179 -10.64 -17.30 -6.62
CA ASN A 179 -10.30 -18.14 -5.46
C ASN A 179 -8.81 -18.12 -5.10
N LYS A 180 -8.11 -16.99 -5.27
CA LYS A 180 -6.70 -16.85 -4.88
C LYS A 180 -6.55 -16.07 -3.59
N VAL A 181 -5.68 -16.57 -2.72
CA VAL A 181 -5.22 -15.87 -1.51
C VAL A 181 -3.83 -15.29 -1.77
N ASN A 182 -3.62 -14.04 -1.36
CA ASN A 182 -2.32 -13.38 -1.44
C ASN A 182 -1.34 -14.02 -0.43
N PRO A 183 -0.01 -13.96 -0.70
CA PRO A 183 0.98 -14.39 0.26
C PRO A 183 0.79 -13.72 1.62
N GLU A 184 0.83 -14.53 2.66
CA GLU A 184 0.72 -14.12 4.05
C GLU A 184 2.07 -13.72 4.65
N ARG A 185 2.01 -13.10 5.83
CA ARG A 185 3.15 -12.75 6.69
C ARG A 185 4.15 -11.80 6.07
N LEU A 186 3.70 -10.98 5.12
CA LEU A 186 4.54 -9.91 4.57
C LEU A 186 4.31 -8.60 5.31
N PHE A 187 3.06 -8.18 5.46
CA PHE A 187 2.70 -6.93 6.12
C PHE A 187 1.61 -7.17 7.17
N ALA A 188 1.77 -6.57 8.34
CA ALA A 188 0.74 -6.44 9.35
C ALA A 188 0.08 -5.06 9.24
N LYS A 189 -1.24 -5.03 9.28
CA LYS A 189 -2.09 -3.84 9.19
C LYS A 189 -2.74 -3.55 10.53
N THR A 190 -2.91 -2.28 10.84
CA THR A 190 -3.72 -1.82 11.98
C THR A 190 -4.19 -0.38 11.75
N TYR A 191 -5.19 0.02 12.53
CA TYR A 191 -5.66 1.40 12.60
C TYR A 191 -5.25 2.01 13.93
N ILE A 192 -4.80 3.26 13.90
CA ILE A 192 -4.32 3.97 15.09
C ILE A 192 -4.93 5.35 15.19
N GLN A 193 -5.00 5.88 16.41
CA GLN A 193 -5.31 7.29 16.66
C GLN A 193 -4.36 7.79 17.76
N LEU A 194 -3.69 8.91 17.51
CA LEU A 194 -2.51 9.31 18.29
C LEU A 194 -2.74 10.49 19.23
N SER A 195 -3.71 11.38 18.95
CA SER A 195 -3.88 12.59 19.75
C SER A 195 -5.34 12.98 19.95
N GLN A 196 -5.60 13.64 21.08
CA GLN A 196 -6.87 14.30 21.41
C GLN A 196 -6.59 15.66 22.02
N ALA A 197 -7.56 16.58 21.97
CA ALA A 197 -7.45 17.87 22.60
C ALA A 197 -7.57 17.73 24.13
N SER A 198 -6.88 18.58 24.87
CA SER A 198 -6.91 18.58 26.33
C SER A 198 -8.24 19.09 26.90
N TYR A 199 -8.88 20.04 26.22
CA TYR A 199 -10.12 20.68 26.68
C TYR A 199 -11.39 19.95 26.26
N ASP A 200 -11.32 19.14 25.21
CA ASP A 200 -12.46 18.36 24.70
C ASP A 200 -11.99 16.97 24.25
N PRO A 201 -12.27 15.90 25.04
CA PRO A 201 -11.92 14.53 24.68
C PRO A 201 -12.65 14.00 23.43
N GLN A 202 -13.69 14.68 22.91
CA GLN A 202 -14.32 14.32 21.63
C GLN A 202 -13.56 14.88 20.42
N LEU A 203 -12.79 15.96 20.61
CA LEU A 203 -11.93 16.50 19.58
C LEU A 203 -10.66 15.66 19.48
N ARG A 204 -10.68 14.68 18.58
CA ARG A 204 -9.63 13.68 18.37
C ARG A 204 -9.02 13.79 16.98
N SER A 205 -7.77 13.37 16.83
CA SER A 205 -7.10 13.34 15.54
C SER A 205 -7.80 12.38 14.57
N ASN A 206 -7.43 12.42 13.29
CA ASN A 206 -7.89 11.39 12.37
C ASN A 206 -7.34 10.02 12.75
N VAL A 207 -8.15 8.99 12.55
CA VAL A 207 -7.69 7.60 12.50
C VAL A 207 -6.80 7.42 11.27
N LEU A 208 -5.62 6.83 11.47
CA LEU A 208 -4.63 6.53 10.45
C LEU A 208 -4.61 5.03 10.19
N LEU A 209 -4.43 4.63 8.93
CA LEU A 209 -4.08 3.24 8.60
C LEU A 209 -2.55 3.11 8.66
N LEU A 210 -2.09 2.12 9.40
CA LEU A 210 -0.69 1.77 9.56
C LEU A 210 -0.47 0.37 8.97
N ASP A 211 0.52 0.29 8.10
CA ASP A 211 1.07 -0.97 7.59
C ASP A 211 2.51 -1.07 8.06
N ARG A 212 2.92 -2.24 8.58
CA ARG A 212 4.32 -2.50 8.89
C ARG A 212 4.76 -3.83 8.32
N LEU A 213 6.05 -3.92 7.98
CA LEU A 213 6.63 -5.20 7.60
C LEU A 213 6.53 -6.18 8.79
N ALA A 214 6.23 -7.44 8.51
CA ALA A 214 6.27 -8.51 9.50
C ALA A 214 7.72 -8.99 9.70
N TYR A 215 8.11 -9.26 10.94
CA TYR A 215 9.47 -9.69 11.28
C TYR A 215 9.48 -11.11 11.85
N PRO A 216 10.27 -12.03 11.26
CA PRO A 216 10.54 -13.34 11.86
C PRO A 216 11.11 -13.20 13.26
N GLY A 217 10.76 -14.13 14.15
CA GLY A 217 11.07 -14.09 15.58
C GLY A 217 10.12 -13.21 16.43
N PHE A 218 9.33 -12.34 15.82
CA PHE A 218 8.34 -11.49 16.52
C PHE A 218 6.91 -11.84 16.10
N ASP A 219 6.64 -11.89 14.80
CA ASP A 219 5.30 -12.06 14.24
C ASP A 219 4.94 -13.51 13.89
N ASP A 220 5.92 -14.41 13.91
CA ASP A 220 5.81 -15.83 13.57
C ASP A 220 5.51 -16.73 14.79
N GLN A 221 5.04 -16.14 15.89
CA GLN A 221 4.74 -16.87 17.11
C GLN A 221 3.36 -17.54 17.03
N PRO A 222 3.14 -18.71 17.67
CA PRO A 222 1.83 -19.37 17.68
C PRO A 222 0.70 -18.49 18.23
N THR A 223 1.02 -17.50 19.07
CA THR A 223 0.05 -16.55 19.63
C THR A 223 -0.38 -15.46 18.66
N SER A 224 0.42 -15.18 17.63
CA SER A 224 0.17 -14.16 16.60
C SER A 224 -0.29 -14.75 15.27
N LEU A 225 -0.42 -16.08 15.16
CA LEU A 225 -0.84 -16.78 13.96
C LEU A 225 -2.23 -17.41 14.14
N THR A 226 -3.00 -17.44 13.06
CA THR A 226 -4.28 -18.15 13.01
C THR A 226 -4.30 -19.06 11.81
N GLU A 227 -4.75 -20.30 12.00
CA GLU A 227 -4.72 -21.34 10.97
C GLU A 227 -6.06 -21.46 10.27
N PHE A 228 -6.02 -21.47 8.95
CA PHE A 228 -7.14 -21.74 8.06
C PHE A 228 -6.74 -22.77 7.00
N LYS A 229 -7.75 -23.35 6.35
CA LYS A 229 -7.57 -24.21 5.18
C LYS A 229 -8.14 -23.54 3.94
N HIS A 230 -7.47 -23.72 2.81
CA HIS A 230 -7.90 -23.16 1.53
C HIS A 230 -7.83 -24.22 0.44
N THR A 231 -8.95 -24.50 -0.23
CA THR A 231 -8.95 -25.43 -1.37
C THR A 231 -8.65 -24.68 -2.66
N TYR A 232 -7.50 -24.94 -3.28
CA TYR A 232 -7.10 -24.38 -4.57
C TYR A 232 -6.66 -25.47 -5.54
N GLY A 233 -7.19 -25.47 -6.77
CA GLY A 233 -6.78 -26.42 -7.81
C GLY A 233 -7.00 -27.90 -7.46
N GLY A 234 -7.92 -28.20 -6.53
CA GLY A 234 -8.19 -29.56 -6.05
C GLY A 234 -7.28 -30.05 -4.92
N ALA A 235 -6.43 -29.19 -4.37
CA ALA A 235 -5.61 -29.45 -3.19
C ALA A 235 -6.02 -28.53 -2.03
N ASP A 236 -5.94 -29.05 -0.80
CA ASP A 236 -6.10 -28.25 0.41
C ASP A 236 -4.73 -27.74 0.86
N GLU A 237 -4.60 -26.42 0.93
CA GLU A 237 -3.42 -25.69 1.39
C GLU A 237 -3.69 -25.09 2.77
N GLU A 238 -2.67 -25.10 3.63
CA GLU A 238 -2.72 -24.40 4.92
C GLU A 238 -2.38 -22.93 4.72
N VAL A 239 -3.20 -22.07 5.32
CA VAL A 239 -3.06 -20.61 5.29
C VAL A 239 -3.00 -20.14 6.73
N GLN A 240 -1.88 -19.58 7.13
CA GLN A 240 -1.57 -19.18 8.49
C GLN A 240 -1.22 -17.68 8.58
N PRO A 241 -2.19 -16.77 8.40
CA PRO A 241 -2.00 -15.32 8.46
C PRO A 241 -1.68 -14.84 9.87
N ILE A 242 -1.02 -13.68 9.94
CA ILE A 242 -0.85 -12.93 11.18
C ILE A 242 -2.20 -12.42 11.67
N LEU A 243 -2.53 -12.72 12.93
CA LEU A 243 -3.68 -12.16 13.63
C LEU A 243 -3.39 -12.13 15.13
N TYR A 244 -3.27 -10.92 15.68
CA TYR A 244 -3.28 -10.71 17.11
C TYR A 244 -4.74 -10.72 17.59
N ARG A 245 -5.18 -11.85 18.16
CA ARG A 245 -6.62 -12.13 18.36
C ARG A 245 -7.36 -11.11 19.21
N ASP A 246 -6.72 -10.58 20.24
CA ASP A 246 -7.30 -9.60 21.15
C ASP A 246 -6.20 -8.79 21.86
N SER A 247 -6.61 -7.84 22.71
CA SER A 247 -5.71 -6.98 23.47
C SER A 247 -4.91 -7.69 24.56
N LYS A 248 -5.15 -8.98 24.82
CA LYS A 248 -4.40 -9.78 25.79
C LYS A 248 -3.17 -10.43 25.15
N VAL A 249 -3.13 -10.55 23.83
CA VAL A 249 -1.95 -11.02 23.10
C VAL A 249 -0.91 -9.91 23.06
N LYS A 250 0.28 -10.17 23.60
CA LYS A 250 1.38 -9.21 23.57
C LYS A 250 1.86 -8.99 22.14
N ASN A 251 2.06 -7.73 21.78
CA ASN A 251 2.60 -7.33 20.48
C ASN A 251 3.69 -6.27 20.67
N PRO A 252 4.94 -6.67 20.95
CA PRO A 252 6.02 -5.73 21.23
C PRO A 252 6.34 -4.82 20.03
N MET A 253 6.09 -5.30 18.80
CA MET A 253 6.31 -4.51 17.59
C MET A 253 5.29 -3.37 17.50
N GLN A 254 4.01 -3.65 17.72
CA GLN A 254 2.98 -2.63 17.75
C GLN A 254 3.20 -1.64 18.90
N GLU A 255 3.59 -2.11 20.08
CA GLU A 255 3.93 -1.25 21.22
C GLU A 255 5.07 -0.28 20.88
N LEU A 256 6.17 -0.78 20.28
CA LEU A 256 7.29 0.04 19.82
C LEU A 256 6.85 1.08 18.79
N VAL A 257 6.02 0.69 17.83
CA VAL A 257 5.48 1.62 16.81
C VAL A 257 4.64 2.70 17.47
N MET A 258 3.73 2.33 18.36
CA MET A 258 2.86 3.28 19.05
C MET A 258 3.66 4.28 19.88
N LEU A 259 4.65 3.81 20.66
CA LEU A 259 5.54 4.69 21.42
C LEU A 259 6.31 5.67 20.51
N THR A 260 6.85 5.16 19.41
CA THR A 260 7.62 5.97 18.44
C THR A 260 6.74 7.03 17.78
N LEU A 261 5.56 6.63 17.29
CA LEU A 261 4.66 7.55 16.59
C LEU A 261 4.09 8.60 17.53
N SER A 262 3.69 8.21 18.75
CA SER A 262 3.22 9.16 19.77
C SER A 262 4.29 10.18 20.12
N ALA A 263 5.55 9.78 20.31
CA ALA A 263 6.66 10.70 20.60
C ALA A 263 6.94 11.70 19.46
N MET A 264 6.58 11.34 18.22
CA MET A 264 6.76 12.18 17.03
C MET A 264 5.53 13.03 16.67
N THR A 265 4.44 12.92 17.43
CA THR A 265 3.27 13.80 17.27
C THR A 265 3.51 15.15 17.93
N SER A 266 2.88 16.20 17.40
CA SER A 266 2.84 17.51 18.06
C SER A 266 1.46 18.14 17.93
N ASN A 267 0.97 18.65 19.06
CA ASN A 267 -0.29 19.39 19.14
C ASN A 267 -0.10 20.91 18.96
N SER A 268 1.13 21.37 18.69
CA SER A 268 1.44 22.80 18.58
C SER A 268 1.04 23.43 17.24
N ILE A 269 0.82 22.61 16.21
CA ILE A 269 0.46 23.05 14.86
C ILE A 269 -0.90 22.42 14.54
N PRO A 270 -1.98 23.21 14.34
CA PRO A 270 -3.31 22.69 14.07
C PRO A 270 -3.37 21.73 12.87
N GLU A 271 -2.63 22.04 11.80
CA GLU A 271 -2.55 21.20 10.59
C GLU A 271 -1.83 19.86 10.83
N LEU A 272 -1.13 19.71 11.96
CA LEU A 272 -0.39 18.52 12.37
C LEU A 272 -1.15 17.69 13.41
N PHE A 273 -2.35 18.08 13.82
CA PHE A 273 -3.05 17.47 14.95
C PHE A 273 -3.20 15.93 14.82
N GLY A 274 -2.47 15.21 15.67
CA GLY A 274 -2.31 13.75 15.66
C GLY A 274 -1.75 13.14 14.38
N HIS A 275 -0.94 13.91 13.65
CA HIS A 275 -0.11 13.43 12.58
C HIS A 275 1.37 13.49 12.96
N ASN A 276 2.18 12.63 12.33
CA ASN A 276 3.61 12.51 12.61
C ASN A 276 4.37 13.71 11.99
N LYS A 277 5.14 14.44 12.81
CA LYS A 277 5.83 15.67 12.39
C LYS A 277 6.82 15.46 11.23
N PRO A 278 7.72 14.46 11.26
CA PRO A 278 8.55 14.13 10.11
C PRO A 278 7.77 13.92 8.80
N LEU A 279 6.69 13.13 8.83
CA LEU A 279 5.88 12.87 7.64
C LEU A 279 5.16 14.11 7.13
N PHE A 280 4.70 14.98 8.02
CA PHE A 280 4.14 16.27 7.64
C PHE A 280 5.14 17.14 6.89
N ILE A 281 6.37 17.24 7.39
CA ILE A 281 7.43 18.04 6.77
C ILE A 281 7.76 17.47 5.38
N ALA A 282 7.93 16.15 5.27
CA ALA A 282 8.19 15.49 4.00
C ALA A 282 7.07 15.72 2.97
N ASP A 283 5.80 15.58 3.37
CA ASP A 283 4.63 15.85 2.53
C ASP A 283 4.60 17.31 2.04
N LYS A 284 4.93 18.27 2.90
CA LYS A 284 4.99 19.70 2.53
C LYS A 284 6.09 19.98 1.51
N VAL A 285 7.28 19.41 1.68
CA VAL A 285 8.39 19.57 0.72
C VAL A 285 8.03 18.95 -0.63
N ALA A 286 7.44 17.75 -0.63
CA ALA A 286 7.01 17.08 -1.86
C ALA A 286 5.93 17.89 -2.61
N LYS A 287 4.92 18.40 -1.89
CA LYS A 287 3.88 19.26 -2.46
C LYS A 287 4.46 20.54 -3.05
N TRP A 288 5.40 21.17 -2.36
CA TRP A 288 6.06 22.37 -2.86
C TRP A 288 6.79 22.12 -4.19
N HIS A 289 7.59 21.05 -4.29
CA HIS A 289 8.25 20.69 -5.55
C HIS A 289 7.28 20.38 -6.68
N ASN A 290 6.17 19.69 -6.37
CA ASN A 290 5.12 19.42 -7.36
C ASN A 290 4.49 20.73 -7.87
N GLU A 291 4.17 21.66 -6.98
CA GLU A 291 3.61 22.97 -7.33
C GLU A 291 4.58 23.83 -8.16
N GLU A 292 5.89 23.79 -7.89
CA GLU A 292 6.91 24.44 -8.72
C GLU A 292 6.93 23.83 -10.14
N MET A 293 6.98 22.50 -10.25
CA MET A 293 6.98 21.84 -11.57
C MET A 293 5.69 22.07 -12.34
N ARG A 294 4.53 22.04 -11.66
CA ARG A 294 3.24 22.35 -12.26
C ARG A 294 3.21 23.77 -12.82
N ARG A 295 3.74 24.75 -12.09
CA ARG A 295 3.87 26.14 -12.58
C ARG A 295 4.73 26.24 -13.83
N VAL A 296 5.84 25.51 -13.90
CA VAL A 296 6.70 25.46 -15.10
C VAL A 296 5.93 24.87 -16.29
N ILE A 297 5.22 23.76 -16.08
CA ILE A 297 4.41 23.11 -17.13
C ILE A 297 3.31 24.05 -17.61
N ASP A 298 2.53 24.62 -16.69
CA ASP A 298 1.42 25.51 -17.02
C ASP A 298 1.90 26.77 -17.75
N THR A 299 3.03 27.34 -17.34
CA THR A 299 3.64 28.51 -18.00
C THR A 299 4.14 28.16 -19.40
N THR A 300 4.76 26.98 -19.55
CA THR A 300 5.20 26.48 -20.86
C THR A 300 4.02 26.22 -21.78
N GLY A 301 2.93 25.64 -21.27
CA GLY A 301 1.68 25.45 -21.99
C GLY A 301 1.10 26.77 -22.48
N LYS A 302 1.01 27.78 -21.59
CA LYS A 302 0.57 29.13 -21.97
C LYS A 302 1.47 29.77 -23.02
N TRP A 303 2.79 29.62 -22.90
CA TRP A 303 3.74 30.13 -23.88
C TRP A 303 3.55 29.46 -25.25
N LEU A 304 3.40 28.14 -25.29
CA LEU A 304 3.16 27.38 -26.53
C LEU A 304 1.85 27.82 -27.21
N MET A 305 0.78 27.99 -26.43
CA MET A 305 -0.53 28.44 -26.93
C MET A 305 -0.48 29.87 -27.49
N ASN A 306 0.30 30.75 -26.84
CA ASN A 306 0.39 32.16 -27.21
C ASN A 306 1.49 32.46 -28.24
N ASN A 307 2.38 31.52 -28.55
CA ASN A 307 3.43 31.70 -29.54
C ASN A 307 2.81 31.67 -30.97
N PRO A 308 2.82 32.80 -31.71
CA PRO A 308 2.16 32.89 -33.01
C PRO A 308 2.69 31.88 -34.03
N ARG A 309 3.96 31.47 -33.90
CA ARG A 309 4.59 30.49 -34.79
C ARG A 309 4.14 29.06 -34.53
N LEU A 310 3.76 28.73 -33.30
CA LEU A 310 3.36 27.38 -32.89
C LEU A 310 1.83 27.20 -32.85
N ARG A 311 1.08 28.30 -32.92
CA ARG A 311 -0.39 28.30 -32.86
C ARG A 311 -1.06 27.37 -33.89
N ARG A 312 -0.53 27.30 -35.11
CA ARG A 312 -1.01 26.33 -36.13
C ARG A 312 -0.75 24.89 -35.71
N PHE A 313 0.43 24.58 -35.19
CA PHE A 313 0.79 23.23 -34.76
C PHE A 313 -0.08 22.76 -33.59
N VAL A 314 -0.26 23.62 -32.57
CA VAL A 314 -1.08 23.32 -31.40
C VAL A 314 -2.57 23.19 -31.77
N PHE A 315 -3.06 23.97 -32.73
CA PHE A 315 -4.43 23.83 -33.25
C PHE A 315 -4.72 22.44 -33.83
N TYR A 316 -3.75 21.80 -34.49
CA TYR A 316 -3.95 20.47 -35.08
C TYR A 316 -3.64 19.30 -34.13
N MET A 317 -2.83 19.53 -33.10
CA MET A 317 -2.50 18.52 -32.08
C MET A 317 -3.52 18.45 -30.93
N SER A 318 -4.24 19.54 -30.67
CA SER A 318 -5.32 19.56 -29.67
C SER A 318 -6.55 18.80 -30.17
N THR A 319 -7.16 18.02 -29.29
CA THR A 319 -8.37 17.27 -29.64
C THR A 319 -9.55 18.22 -29.83
N PHE A 320 -10.57 17.77 -30.58
CA PHE A 320 -11.81 18.53 -30.75
C PHE A 320 -12.48 18.89 -29.41
N ARG A 321 -12.37 18.03 -28.38
CA ARG A 321 -12.94 18.28 -27.04
C ARG A 321 -12.23 19.39 -26.30
N GLU A 322 -10.90 19.39 -26.31
CA GLU A 322 -10.09 20.42 -25.63
C GLU A 322 -10.35 21.79 -26.24
N ARG A 323 -10.35 21.89 -27.58
CA ARG A 323 -10.67 23.16 -28.28
C ARG A 323 -12.06 23.68 -27.96
N ARG A 324 -13.05 22.79 -27.89
CA ARG A 324 -14.43 23.19 -27.56
C ARG A 324 -14.56 23.65 -26.11
N SER A 325 -13.91 22.95 -25.18
CA SER A 325 -13.86 23.34 -23.77
C SER A 325 -13.20 24.70 -23.60
N GLU A 326 -12.11 24.98 -24.30
CA GLU A 326 -11.38 26.25 -24.21
C GLU A 326 -12.20 27.43 -24.75
N ILE A 327 -12.92 27.24 -25.87
CA ILE A 327 -13.86 28.23 -26.42
C ILE A 327 -15.04 28.45 -25.47
N GLU A 328 -15.58 27.40 -24.87
CA GLU A 328 -16.68 27.49 -23.89
C GLU A 328 -16.24 28.22 -22.61
N THR A 329 -15.06 27.94 -22.08
CA THR A 329 -14.50 28.62 -20.90
C THR A 329 -14.25 30.10 -21.19
N ASN A 330 -13.60 30.43 -22.31
CA ASN A 330 -13.38 31.83 -22.70
C ASN A 330 -14.69 32.60 -22.92
N ARG A 331 -15.74 31.92 -23.41
CA ARG A 331 -17.09 32.49 -23.50
C ARG A 331 -17.70 32.78 -22.13
N ARG A 332 -17.47 31.92 -21.13
CA ARG A 332 -17.99 32.11 -19.77
C ARG A 332 -17.25 33.19 -18.98
N GLU A 333 -15.99 33.45 -19.31
CA GLU A 333 -15.18 34.50 -18.66
C GLU A 333 -15.31 35.87 -19.34
N SER A 334 -15.83 35.93 -20.57
CA SER A 334 -16.02 37.19 -21.34
C SER A 334 -17.43 37.80 -21.19
N TYR A 335 -18.29 37.21 -20.38
CA TYR A 335 -19.59 37.74 -19.92
C TYR A 335 -19.59 37.71 -18.39
#